data_AF-A0A1U7GKA0-F1
#
_entry.id   AF-A0A1U7GKA0-F1
#
_cell.length_a   1.000
_cell.length_b   1.000
_cell.length_c   1.000
_cell.angle_alpha   90.00
_cell.angle_beta   90.00
_cell.angle_gamma   90.00
#
_symmetry.space_group_name_H-M   'P 1'
#
loop_
_entity.id
_entity.type
_entity.pdbx_description
1 polymer ?
#
loop_
_entity_poly.entity_id
_entity_poly.type
_entity_poly.pdbx_seq_one_letter_code
_entity_poly.pdbx_strand_id
1 'polypeptide(L)'
;MLPNLGPMEMMIVMGLAVLLFGKRLPEVGRSLGKGIVEFKKGLNEVTSGLDDASSSISSYTSPYQAPKPSMTYDAPRPSTSTVDESVPKFEVPGAVSTTTPAESTPSAPA
;
A
#
# COMPACT_ATOMS: atom_id res chain seq x y z
N MET A 1 1.01 -10.55 40.70
CA MET A 1 0.17 -11.73 40.42
C MET A 1 -1.07 -11.24 39.71
N LEU A 2 -1.18 -11.46 38.40
CA LEU A 2 -2.37 -11.04 37.65
C LEU A 2 -3.49 -12.07 37.86
N PRO A 3 -4.72 -11.63 38.19
CA PRO A 3 -5.87 -12.53 38.21
C PRO A 3 -6.09 -13.03 36.78
N ASN A 4 -5.90 -14.34 36.58
CA ASN A 4 -6.24 -14.97 35.33
C ASN A 4 -7.77 -14.99 35.25
N LEU A 5 -8.33 -14.28 34.27
CA LEU A 5 -9.75 -14.36 33.95
C LEU A 5 -10.01 -15.74 33.35
N GLY A 6 -10.35 -16.68 34.22
CA GLY A 6 -10.64 -18.05 33.85
C GLY A 6 -12.06 -18.21 33.33
N PRO A 7 -12.38 -19.40 32.80
CA PRO A 7 -13.74 -19.77 32.44
C PRO A 7 -14.73 -19.61 33.60
N MET A 8 -14.24 -19.76 34.84
CA MET A 8 -15.05 -19.64 36.05
C MET A 8 -15.51 -18.19 36.27
N GLU A 9 -14.60 -17.22 36.19
CA GLU A 9 -14.93 -15.79 36.29
C GLU A 9 -15.87 -15.35 35.18
N MET A 10 -15.64 -15.83 33.95
CA MET A 10 -16.55 -15.59 32.81
C MET A 10 -17.97 -16.09 33.06
N MET A 11 -18.14 -17.29 33.66
CA MET A 11 -19.46 -17.82 34.01
C MET A 11 -20.17 -16.96 35.07
N ILE A 12 -19.45 -16.47 36.08
CA ILE A 12 -20.02 -15.58 37.10
C ILE A 12 -20.52 -14.27 36.46
N VAL A 13 -19.71 -13.67 35.59
CA VAL A 13 -20.10 -12.43 34.87
C VAL A 13 -21.30 -12.69 33.95
N MET A 14 -21.32 -13.81 33.23
CA MET A 14 -22.49 -14.21 32.44
C MET A 14 -23.74 -14.38 33.30
N GLY A 15 -23.61 -15.00 34.48
CA GLY A 15 -24.69 -15.13 35.45
C GLY A 15 -25.25 -13.77 35.89
N LEU A 16 -24.37 -12.82 36.22
CA LEU A 16 -24.78 -11.46 36.58
C LEU A 16 -25.42 -10.72 35.42
N ALA A 17 -24.89 -10.86 34.21
CA ALA A 17 -25.49 -10.28 33.01
C ALA A 17 -26.91 -10.85 32.77
N VAL A 18 -27.11 -12.15 32.95
CA VAL A 18 -28.44 -12.77 32.87
C VAL A 18 -29.34 -12.28 33.99
N LEU A 19 -28.84 -12.01 35.19
CA LEU A 19 -29.67 -11.47 36.28
C LEU A 19 -30.14 -10.03 35.97
N LEU A 20 -29.27 -9.19 35.41
CA LEU A 20 -29.58 -7.80 35.07
C LEU A 20 -30.46 -7.68 33.83
N PHE A 21 -30.14 -8.42 32.76
CA PHE A 21 -30.83 -8.32 31.48
C PHE A 21 -31.94 -9.37 31.31
N GLY A 22 -31.87 -10.49 32.02
CA GLY A 22 -32.85 -11.56 31.97
C GLY A 22 -33.06 -12.10 30.55
N LYS A 23 -34.34 -12.16 30.15
CA LYS A 23 -34.75 -12.59 28.81
C LYS A 23 -34.34 -11.62 27.69
N ARG A 24 -33.90 -10.40 28.02
CA ARG A 24 -33.43 -9.41 27.04
C ARG A 24 -32.01 -9.70 26.56
N LEU A 25 -31.21 -10.45 27.31
CA LEU A 25 -29.81 -10.76 26.96
C LEU A 25 -29.63 -11.35 25.53
N PRO A 26 -30.41 -12.35 25.07
CA PRO A 26 -30.30 -12.82 23.70
C PRO A 26 -30.76 -11.80 22.65
N GLU A 27 -31.64 -10.86 23.02
CA GLU A 27 -32.08 -9.77 22.15
C GLU A 27 -30.98 -8.72 21.98
N VAL A 28 -30.36 -8.26 23.08
CA VAL A 28 -29.21 -7.34 23.01
C VAL A 28 -28.01 -7.99 22.34
N GLY A 29 -27.69 -9.25 22.65
CA GLY A 29 -26.62 -9.98 21.98
C GLY A 29 -26.83 -10.12 20.48
N ARG A 30 -28.07 -10.36 20.03
CA ARG A 30 -28.42 -10.37 18.59
C ARG A 30 -28.26 -8.99 17.95
N SER A 31 -28.70 -7.92 18.62
CA SER A 31 -28.57 -6.55 18.09
C SER A 31 -27.11 -6.11 17.97
N LEU A 32 -26.30 -6.36 19.00
CA LEU A 32 -24.86 -6.08 19.02
C LEU A 32 -24.12 -6.96 18.00
N GLY A 33 -24.48 -8.24 17.92
CA GLY A 33 -23.89 -9.18 16.96
C GLY A 33 -24.09 -8.74 15.51
N LYS A 34 -25.28 -8.24 15.15
CA LYS A 34 -25.53 -7.67 13.83
C LYS A 34 -24.62 -6.46 13.56
N GLY A 35 -24.51 -5.54 14.52
CA GLY A 35 -23.62 -4.37 14.39
C GLY A 35 -22.15 -4.76 14.22
N ILE A 36 -21.66 -5.75 14.98
CA ILE A 36 -20.29 -6.26 14.87
C ILE A 36 -20.06 -6.91 13.49
N VAL A 37 -21.03 -7.66 12.97
CA VAL A 37 -20.93 -8.32 11.65
C VAL A 37 -20.88 -7.28 10.53
N GLU A 38 -21.76 -6.28 10.56
CA GLU A 38 -21.78 -5.19 9.59
C GLU A 38 -20.50 -4.34 9.67
N PHE A 39 -20.03 -4.02 10.88
CA PHE A 39 -18.77 -3.32 11.10
C PHE A 39 -17.58 -4.11 10.53
N LYS A 40 -17.49 -5.41 10.81
CA LYS A 40 -16.44 -6.27 10.26
C LYS A 40 -16.49 -6.37 8.74
N LYS A 41 -17.69 -6.40 8.14
CA LYS A 41 -17.87 -6.36 6.69
C LYS A 41 -17.35 -5.04 6.11
N GLY A 42 -17.70 -3.91 6.72
CA GLY A 42 -17.21 -2.60 6.31
C GLY A 42 -15.69 -2.47 6.42
N LEU A 43 -15.09 -2.94 7.52
CA LEU A 43 -13.63 -2.95 7.67
C LEU A 43 -12.94 -3.82 6.61
N ASN A 44 -13.48 -5.00 6.31
CA ASN A 44 -12.94 -5.88 5.27
C ASN A 44 -13.02 -5.24 3.88
N GLU A 45 -14.12 -4.58 3.55
CA GLU A 45 -14.29 -3.88 2.27
C GLU A 45 -13.25 -2.76 2.09
N VAL A 46 -13.00 -1.99 3.16
CA VAL A 46 -11.97 -0.94 3.17
C VAL A 46 -10.56 -1.53 3.02
N THR A 47 -10.25 -2.61 3.74
CA THR A 47 -8.96 -3.29 3.63
C THR A 47 -8.76 -3.86 2.23
N SER A 48 -9.75 -4.60 1.69
CA SER A 48 -9.65 -5.20 0.36
C SER A 48 -9.52 -4.15 -0.74
N GLY A 49 -10.26 -3.04 -0.66
CA GLY A 49 -10.11 -1.94 -1.62
C GLY A 49 -8.70 -1.31 -1.59
N LEU A 50 -8.03 -1.30 -0.45
CA LEU A 50 -6.65 -0.80 -0.32
C LEU A 50 -5.63 -1.80 -0.89
N ASP A 51 -5.81 -3.09 -0.64
CA ASP A 51 -5.00 -4.17 -1.23
C ASP A 51 -5.14 -4.21 -2.76
N ASP A 52 -6.35 -4.07 -3.31
CA ASP A 52 -6.60 -4.01 -4.76
C ASP A 52 -6.00 -2.74 -5.41
N ALA A 53 -6.11 -1.59 -4.75
CA ALA A 53 -5.48 -0.35 -5.19
C ALA A 53 -3.94 -0.45 -5.17
N SER A 54 -3.37 -1.10 -4.15
CA SER A 54 -1.93 -1.32 -4.07
C SER A 54 -1.42 -2.31 -5.12
N SER A 55 -2.20 -3.35 -5.42
CA SER A 55 -1.89 -4.37 -6.42
C SER A 55 -1.93 -3.81 -7.83
N SER A 56 -2.88 -2.91 -8.12
CA SER A 56 -2.96 -2.20 -9.40
C SER A 56 -1.81 -1.21 -9.58
N ILE A 57 -1.42 -0.45 -8.54
CA ILE A 57 -0.21 0.40 -8.61
C ILE A 57 1.06 -0.45 -8.80
N SER A 58 1.19 -1.57 -8.08
CA SER A 58 2.37 -2.45 -8.12
C SER A 58 2.55 -3.12 -9.50
N SER A 59 1.46 -3.35 -10.23
CA SER A 59 1.53 -3.95 -11.57
C SER A 59 1.91 -2.96 -12.67
N TYR A 60 1.74 -1.65 -12.44
CA TYR A 60 2.32 -0.61 -13.31
C TYR A 60 3.77 -0.25 -12.97
N THR A 61 4.22 -0.47 -11.72
CA THR A 61 5.63 -0.26 -11.32
C THR A 61 6.47 -1.55 -11.35
N SER A 62 6.15 -2.50 -12.23
CA SER A 62 7.10 -3.57 -12.58
C SER A 62 7.94 -3.13 -13.79
N PRO A 63 9.09 -2.44 -13.61
CA PRO A 63 10.04 -2.32 -14.68
C PRO A 63 10.65 -3.71 -14.90
N TYR A 64 10.42 -4.26 -16.09
CA TYR A 64 11.21 -5.36 -16.63
C TYR A 64 10.96 -6.76 -16.02
N GLN A 65 9.95 -7.44 -16.56
CA GLN A 65 9.99 -8.90 -16.65
C GLN A 65 10.99 -9.26 -17.76
N ALA A 66 12.21 -9.68 -17.41
CA ALA A 66 13.17 -10.17 -18.37
C ALA A 66 12.53 -11.27 -19.25
N PRO A 67 12.63 -11.18 -20.60
CA PRO A 67 12.19 -12.25 -21.48
C PRO A 67 12.92 -13.53 -21.09
N LYS A 68 12.17 -14.58 -20.73
CA LYS A 68 12.74 -15.91 -20.53
C LYS A 68 13.31 -16.34 -21.88
N PRO A 69 14.63 -16.55 -22.03
CA PRO A 69 15.20 -16.95 -23.29
C PRO A 69 14.78 -18.40 -23.56
N SER A 70 13.75 -18.59 -24.38
CA SER A 70 13.57 -19.84 -25.11
C SER A 70 14.62 -19.88 -26.21
N MET A 71 15.88 -20.03 -25.82
CA MET A 71 17.00 -20.28 -26.73
C MET A 71 16.98 -21.76 -27.10
N THR A 72 16.10 -22.13 -28.04
CA THR A 72 16.40 -23.25 -28.93
C THR A 72 17.40 -22.72 -29.94
N TYR A 73 18.69 -22.87 -29.63
CA TYR A 73 19.76 -22.62 -30.58
C TYR A 73 19.71 -23.70 -31.67
N ASP A 74 19.11 -23.39 -32.81
CA ASP A 74 19.56 -23.94 -34.08
C ASP A 74 20.68 -23.01 -34.58
N ALA A 75 21.89 -23.53 -34.74
CA ALA A 75 23.08 -22.74 -35.00
C ALA A 75 23.46 -22.80 -36.50
N PRO A 76 23.41 -21.67 -37.22
CA PRO A 76 24.20 -21.50 -38.44
C PRO A 76 25.39 -20.56 -38.21
N ARG A 77 26.56 -21.18 -38.15
CA ARG A 77 27.94 -20.78 -38.57
C ARG A 77 28.44 -19.31 -38.48
N PRO A 78 29.75 -19.14 -38.19
CA PRO A 78 30.38 -17.86 -37.87
C PRO A 78 30.79 -17.06 -39.12
N SER A 79 30.62 -15.74 -39.09
CA SER A 79 31.30 -14.74 -39.96
C SER A 79 31.17 -13.37 -39.30
N THR A 80 32.19 -12.93 -38.54
CA THR A 80 33.12 -11.85 -38.89
C THR A 80 32.58 -10.41 -38.82
N SER A 81 33.38 -9.58 -38.14
CA SER A 81 33.77 -8.21 -38.51
C SER A 81 33.20 -7.04 -37.72
N THR A 82 34.17 -6.26 -37.25
CA THR A 82 34.20 -4.80 -37.03
C THR A 82 33.49 -4.23 -35.81
N VAL A 83 34.33 -3.95 -34.81
CA VAL A 83 34.26 -2.83 -33.88
C VAL A 83 33.77 -1.57 -34.61
N ASP A 84 32.75 -0.90 -34.09
CA ASP A 84 32.55 0.53 -34.34
C ASP A 84 32.35 1.26 -33.02
N GLU A 85 33.46 1.89 -32.63
CA GLU A 85 33.60 2.85 -31.55
C GLU A 85 33.12 4.21 -32.05
N SER A 86 31.81 4.48 -32.04
CA SER A 86 31.32 5.85 -32.15
C SER A 86 29.88 6.04 -31.67
N VAL A 87 29.67 6.00 -30.34
CA VAL A 87 28.55 6.74 -29.75
C VAL A 87 29.11 8.02 -29.12
N PRO A 88 28.90 9.18 -29.76
CA PRO A 88 29.41 10.46 -29.27
C PRO A 88 28.74 10.82 -27.93
N LYS A 89 29.56 11.31 -27.00
CA LYS A 89 29.13 11.90 -25.72
C LYS A 89 28.05 12.96 -26.00
N PHE A 90 26.82 12.71 -25.55
CA PHE A 90 25.72 13.68 -25.63
C PHE A 90 25.96 14.81 -24.63
N GLU A 91 26.35 15.99 -25.12
CA GLU A 91 26.29 17.24 -24.39
C GLU A 91 24.85 17.77 -24.44
N VAL A 92 24.26 18.01 -23.27
CA VAL A 92 22.90 18.55 -23.13
C VAL A 92 22.86 20.02 -23.58
N PRO A 93 22.04 20.39 -24.58
CA PRO A 93 21.80 21.79 -24.91
C PRO A 93 20.89 22.42 -23.84
N GLY A 94 21.34 23.53 -23.26
CA GLY A 94 20.46 24.43 -22.49
C GLY A 94 20.59 24.35 -20.97
N ALA A 95 21.80 24.50 -20.44
CA ALA A 95 21.95 25.06 -19.09
C ALA A 95 21.60 26.56 -19.13
N VAL A 96 20.30 26.88 -19.17
CA VAL A 96 19.82 28.19 -18.72
C VAL A 96 19.64 28.10 -17.23
N SER A 97 20.73 28.35 -16.51
CA SER A 97 20.73 28.60 -15.09
C SER A 97 19.69 29.68 -14.78
N THR A 98 18.70 29.32 -13.97
CA THR A 98 17.91 30.27 -13.20
C THR A 98 18.89 31.07 -12.33
N THR A 99 19.25 32.27 -12.81
CA THR A 99 19.93 33.30 -12.02
C THR A 99 18.96 34.46 -11.90
N THR A 100 18.41 34.60 -10.69
CA THR A 100 18.31 35.86 -9.95
C THR A 100 17.78 37.08 -10.71
N PRO A 101 16.54 37.52 -10.44
CA PRO A 101 16.23 38.93 -10.37
C PRO A 101 16.49 39.40 -8.94
N ALA A 102 17.65 40.01 -8.74
CA ALA A 102 17.78 41.02 -7.71
C ALA A 102 17.00 42.26 -8.16
N GLU A 103 16.32 42.88 -7.20
CA GLU A 103 16.06 44.30 -7.11
C GLU A 103 14.80 44.88 -7.77
N SER A 104 13.83 45.25 -6.92
CA SER A 104 13.22 46.59 -6.94
C SER A 104 12.25 46.78 -5.75
N THR A 105 12.70 47.47 -4.71
CA THR A 105 11.85 48.41 -3.97
C THR A 105 12.74 49.51 -3.39
N PRO A 106 12.79 50.70 -4.00
CA PRO A 106 13.18 51.91 -3.30
C PRO A 106 11.95 52.44 -2.56
N SER A 107 11.99 52.50 -1.23
CA SER A 107 11.03 53.27 -0.45
C SER A 107 11.77 54.38 0.30
N ALA A 108 11.18 55.56 0.21
CA ALA A 108 11.71 56.92 0.36
C ALA A 108 12.35 57.29 1.72
N PRO A 109 13.11 58.42 1.76
CA PRO A 109 13.74 58.93 2.97
C PRO A 109 12.80 59.71 3.89
N ALA A 110 13.15 59.74 5.18
CA ALA A 110 12.82 60.77 6.16
C ALA A 110 14.12 61.36 6.71
#